data_AF-A0A060C0C4-F1
#
_entry.id   AF-A0A060C0C4-F1
#
_cell.length_a   1.000
_cell.length_b   1.000
_cell.length_c   1.000
_cell.angle_alpha   90.00
_cell.angle_beta   90.00
_cell.angle_gamma   90.00
#
_symmetry.space_group_name_H-M   'P 1'
#
loop_
_entity.id
_entity.type
_entity.pdbx_description
1 polymer ?
#
loop_
_entity_poly.entity_id
_entity_poly.type
_entity_poly.pdbx_seq_one_letter_code
_entity_poly.pdbx_strand_id
1 'polypeptide(L)'
;QGLASLFPIGELSIMGFAAIAGKLAAILRRIRQTAAVAVAERPDVVVIIDSPDFTHRVARKIRARAPAIPIVDYVSPTVWAWRPGRARAMRRYVDHVLALLPFEPDAHARLGGPPCTYVGHPIVERAAALR
;
A
#
# COMPACT_ATOMS: atom_id res chain seq x y z
N GLN A 1 -1.46 14.42 -19.45
CA GLN A 1 -1.93 15.14 -18.24
C GLN A 1 -2.22 14.08 -17.18
N GLY A 2 -1.76 14.27 -15.94
CA GLY A 2 -1.82 13.25 -14.89
C GLY A 2 -2.34 13.84 -13.58
N LEU A 3 -2.31 13.03 -12.51
CA LEU A 3 -2.73 13.47 -11.18
C LEU A 3 -1.74 14.50 -10.60
N ALA A 4 -2.26 15.56 -9.99
CA ALA A 4 -1.45 16.50 -9.22
C ALA A 4 -0.97 15.82 -7.93
N SER A 5 0.35 15.64 -7.81
CA SER A 5 0.93 15.04 -6.61
C SER A 5 0.86 16.00 -5.43
N LEU A 6 0.48 15.48 -4.26
CA LEU A 6 0.42 16.27 -3.01
C LEU A 6 1.80 16.77 -2.56
N PHE A 7 2.86 16.08 -2.95
CA PHE A 7 4.27 16.42 -2.74
C PHE A 7 5.16 15.65 -3.72
N PRO A 8 6.41 16.11 -3.96
CA PRO A 8 7.38 15.38 -4.78
C PRO A 8 7.72 14.00 -4.20
N ILE A 9 7.65 12.94 -5.02
CA ILE A 9 7.94 11.57 -4.60
C ILE A 9 9.38 11.38 -4.07
N GLY A 10 10.33 12.18 -4.56
CA GLY A 10 11.72 12.18 -4.10
C GLY A 10 11.88 12.51 -2.61
N GLU A 11 10.89 13.13 -1.98
CA GLU A 11 10.88 13.35 -0.53
C GLU A 11 10.74 12.04 0.28
N LEU A 12 10.22 10.96 -0.35
CA LEU A 12 10.12 9.64 0.26
C LEU A 12 11.42 8.82 0.14
N SER A 13 12.34 9.23 -0.75
CA SER A 13 13.61 8.53 -0.99
C SER A 13 14.68 8.97 0.01
N ILE A 14 15.22 8.02 0.78
CA ILE A 14 16.31 8.23 1.72
C ILE A 14 17.59 7.59 1.17
N MET A 15 18.65 8.38 1.00
CA MET A 15 20.01 7.90 0.81
C MET A 15 20.85 8.34 2.03
N GLY A 16 21.58 7.40 2.64
CA GLY A 16 22.53 7.67 3.74
C GLY A 16 21.95 7.68 5.16
N PHE A 17 22.77 7.29 6.15
CA PHE A 17 22.37 7.09 7.55
C PHE A 17 22.15 8.39 8.36
N ALA A 18 22.92 9.45 8.10
CA ALA A 18 22.85 10.70 8.87
C ALA A 18 21.61 11.57 8.55
N ALA A 19 20.93 11.33 7.43
CA ALA A 19 19.70 12.03 7.04
C ALA A 19 18.41 11.39 7.63
N ILE A 20 18.53 10.24 8.31
CA ILE A 20 17.39 9.39 8.68
C ILE A 20 16.47 10.05 9.72
N ALA A 21 17.02 10.71 10.76
CA ALA A 21 16.20 11.24 11.86
C ALA A 21 15.32 12.42 11.42
N GLY A 22 15.88 13.40 10.70
CA GLY A 22 15.12 14.53 10.15
C GLY A 22 14.09 14.10 9.09
N LYS A 23 14.45 13.11 8.25
CA LYS A 23 13.53 12.57 7.25
C LYS A 23 12.42 11.72 7.85
N LEU A 24 12.63 11.02 8.97
CA LEU A 24 11.56 10.28 9.63
C LEU A 24 10.41 11.20 10.07
N ALA A 25 10.72 12.35 10.67
CA ALA A 25 9.72 13.33 11.06
C ALA A 25 8.93 13.86 9.83
N ALA A 26 9.65 14.14 8.74
CA ALA A 26 9.05 14.55 7.48
C ALA A 26 8.12 13.46 6.91
N ILE A 27 8.56 12.20 6.87
CA ILE A 27 7.76 11.07 6.39
C ILE A 27 6.50 10.89 7.24
N LEU A 28 6.62 10.95 8.58
CA LEU A 28 5.46 10.88 9.48
C LEU A 28 4.49 12.04 9.25
N ARG A 29 5.00 13.24 8.95
CA ARG A 29 4.16 14.38 8.55
C ARG A 29 3.46 14.11 7.21
N ARG A 30 4.16 13.62 6.19
CA ARG A 30 3.58 13.24 4.89
C ARG A 30 2.52 12.15 5.02
N ILE A 31 2.73 11.15 5.89
CA ILE A 31 1.72 10.11 6.19
C ILE A 31 0.45 10.74 6.78
N ARG A 32 0.58 11.66 7.74
CA ARG A 32 -0.58 12.35 8.35
C ARG A 32 -1.30 13.22 7.32
N GLN A 33 -0.55 13.98 6.53
CA GLN A 33 -1.07 14.86 5.48
C GLN A 33 -1.85 14.06 4.44
N THR A 34 -1.26 12.96 3.93
CA THR A 34 -1.88 12.11 2.91
C THR A 34 -3.19 11.50 3.41
N ALA A 35 -3.20 10.95 4.64
CA ALA A 35 -4.42 10.40 5.22
C ALA A 35 -5.50 11.47 5.45
N ALA A 36 -5.12 12.71 5.78
CA ALA A 36 -6.07 13.79 5.95
C ALA A 36 -6.72 14.22 4.64
N VAL A 37 -5.93 14.37 3.58
CA VAL A 37 -6.42 14.69 2.23
C VAL A 37 -7.33 13.56 1.74
N ALA A 38 -6.87 12.31 1.79
CA ALA A 38 -7.66 11.17 1.32
C ALA A 38 -9.03 11.05 2.01
N VAL A 39 -9.12 11.34 3.31
CA VAL A 39 -10.41 11.35 4.03
C VAL A 39 -11.28 12.55 3.65
N ALA A 40 -10.67 13.72 3.41
CA ALA A 40 -11.40 14.93 3.05
C ALA A 40 -12.04 14.84 1.65
N GLU A 41 -11.40 14.14 0.72
CA GLU A 41 -11.92 13.88 -0.63
C GLU A 41 -13.17 12.98 -0.65
N ARG A 42 -13.46 12.25 0.45
CA ARG A 42 -14.58 11.30 0.56
C ARG A 42 -14.67 10.31 -0.63
N PRO A 43 -13.58 9.58 -0.95
CA PRO A 43 -13.57 8.67 -2.08
C PRO A 43 -14.46 7.45 -1.83
N ASP A 44 -14.98 6.87 -2.92
CA ASP A 44 -15.69 5.59 -2.90
C ASP A 44 -14.74 4.42 -2.58
N VAL A 45 -13.46 4.56 -2.89
CA VAL A 45 -12.40 3.57 -2.59
C VAL A 45 -11.04 4.24 -2.51
N VAL A 46 -10.20 3.76 -1.60
CA VAL A 46 -8.78 4.11 -1.55
C VAL A 46 -7.97 2.91 -2.03
N VAL A 47 -7.17 3.12 -3.09
CA VAL A 47 -6.19 2.14 -3.55
C VAL A 47 -4.82 2.57 -3.05
N ILE A 48 -4.20 1.75 -2.20
CA ILE A 48 -2.80 1.90 -1.84
C ILE A 48 -1.94 1.07 -2.79
N ILE A 49 -0.80 1.62 -3.22
CA ILE A 49 0.06 0.99 -4.21
C ILE A 49 1.49 1.00 -3.70
N ASP A 50 2.08 -0.19 -3.54
CA ASP A 50 3.49 -0.38 -3.17
C ASP A 50 3.90 0.36 -1.87
N SER A 51 5.21 0.45 -1.57
CA SER A 51 5.82 1.21 -0.47
C SER A 51 5.15 0.96 0.89
N PRO A 52 5.09 -0.30 1.36
CA PRO A 52 4.24 -0.70 2.48
C PRO A 52 4.53 0.03 3.79
N ASP A 53 5.78 0.47 3.99
CA ASP A 53 6.15 1.24 5.18
C ASP A 53 5.53 2.65 5.20
N PHE A 54 5.17 3.21 4.05
CA PHE A 54 4.41 4.46 3.93
C PHE A 54 2.91 4.19 3.82
N THR A 55 2.51 3.43 2.80
CA THR A 55 1.12 3.28 2.39
C THR A 55 0.26 2.55 3.41
N HIS A 56 0.76 1.51 4.08
CA HIS A 56 -0.01 0.83 5.14
C HIS A 56 -0.15 1.71 6.38
N ARG A 57 0.78 2.63 6.64
CA ARG A 57 0.63 3.62 7.73
C ARG A 57 -0.42 4.66 7.39
N VAL A 58 -0.53 5.05 6.11
CA VAL A 58 -1.62 5.89 5.61
C VAL A 58 -2.96 5.16 5.73
N ALA A 59 -3.06 3.91 5.24
CA ALA A 59 -4.28 3.10 5.31
C ALA A 59 -4.80 2.94 6.75
N ARG A 60 -3.93 2.66 7.72
CA ARG A 60 -4.32 2.60 9.15
C ARG A 60 -4.92 3.91 9.66
N LYS A 61 -4.38 5.05 9.22
CA LYS A 61 -4.91 6.37 9.60
C LYS A 61 -6.23 6.69 8.92
N ILE A 62 -6.40 6.28 7.65
CA ILE A 62 -7.67 6.41 6.94
C ILE A 62 -8.73 5.55 7.64
N ARG A 63 -8.47 4.26 7.85
CA ARG A 63 -9.39 3.35 8.55
C ARG A 63 -9.81 3.88 9.93
N ALA A 64 -8.87 4.45 10.69
CA ALA A 64 -9.18 5.03 12.00
C ALA A 64 -10.08 6.27 11.95
N ARG A 65 -10.05 7.04 10.85
CA ARG A 65 -10.81 8.31 10.71
C ARG A 65 -12.10 8.16 9.91
N ALA A 66 -12.14 7.22 8.97
CA ALA A 66 -13.24 7.01 8.04
C ALA A 66 -13.39 5.49 7.79
N PRO A 67 -13.93 4.75 8.77
CA PRO A 67 -13.96 3.29 8.73
C PRO A 67 -14.87 2.73 7.63
N ALA A 68 -15.76 3.53 7.05
CA ALA A 68 -16.62 3.14 5.94
C ALA A 68 -15.91 3.15 4.57
N ILE A 69 -14.77 3.84 4.44
CA ILE A 69 -14.05 3.90 3.15
C ILE A 69 -13.39 2.54 2.89
N PRO A 70 -13.70 1.87 1.77
CA PRO A 70 -13.01 0.66 1.35
C PRO A 70 -11.54 0.95 1.01
N ILE A 71 -10.63 0.09 1.47
CA ILE A 71 -9.19 0.19 1.23
C ILE A 71 -8.71 -1.07 0.51
N VAL A 72 -8.20 -0.88 -0.70
CA VAL A 72 -7.63 -1.94 -1.54
C VAL A 72 -6.11 -1.79 -1.59
N ASP A 73 -5.40 -2.88 -1.34
CA ASP A 73 -3.93 -2.96 -1.45
C ASP A 73 -3.53 -3.55 -2.79
N TYR A 74 -2.90 -2.76 -3.65
CA TYR A 74 -2.37 -3.20 -4.92
C TYR A 74 -0.87 -3.41 -4.82
N VAL A 75 -0.44 -4.65 -5.09
CA VAL A 75 0.91 -5.17 -4.82
C VAL A 75 1.11 -5.51 -3.35
N SER A 76 0.87 -6.78 -3.00
CA SER A 76 1.02 -7.24 -1.63
C SER A 76 2.48 -7.17 -1.15
N PRO A 77 2.74 -6.72 0.09
CA PRO A 77 4.11 -6.64 0.59
C PRO A 77 4.71 -8.02 0.82
N THR A 78 5.70 -8.44 0.03
CA THR A 78 6.39 -9.74 0.14
C THR A 78 6.94 -10.05 1.55
N VAL A 79 7.08 -9.05 2.42
CA VAL A 79 7.42 -9.19 3.84
C VAL A 79 6.54 -10.21 4.58
N TRP A 80 5.27 -10.42 4.20
CA TRP A 80 4.45 -11.45 4.83
C TRP A 80 5.01 -12.87 4.62
N ALA A 81 5.81 -13.10 3.58
CA ALA A 81 6.41 -14.41 3.30
C ALA A 81 7.42 -14.84 4.39
N TRP A 82 8.15 -13.88 4.97
CA TRP A 82 9.09 -14.14 6.08
C TRP A 82 8.59 -13.66 7.45
N ARG A 83 7.49 -12.88 7.50
CA ARG A 83 6.76 -12.51 8.73
C ARG A 83 5.26 -12.77 8.58
N PRO A 84 4.83 -14.04 8.70
CA PRO A 84 3.43 -14.50 8.52
C PRO A 84 2.37 -13.65 9.22
N GLY A 85 2.66 -13.18 10.45
CA GLY A 85 1.73 -12.36 11.23
C GLY A 85 1.34 -11.03 10.57
N ARG A 86 2.10 -10.55 9.58
CA ARG A 86 1.77 -9.32 8.85
C ARG A 86 0.56 -9.47 7.94
N ALA A 87 0.37 -10.63 7.31
CA ALA A 87 -0.82 -10.87 6.48
C ALA A 87 -2.09 -10.73 7.34
N ARG A 88 -2.14 -11.41 8.49
CA ARG A 88 -3.27 -11.29 9.43
C ARG A 88 -3.48 -9.86 9.94
N ALA A 89 -2.41 -9.14 10.21
CA ALA A 89 -2.51 -7.75 10.68
C ALA A 89 -3.15 -6.81 9.64
N MET A 90 -3.02 -7.12 8.33
CA MET A 90 -3.61 -6.30 7.26
C MET A 90 -5.14 -6.25 7.32
N ARG A 91 -5.81 -7.31 7.77
CA ARG A 91 -7.29 -7.36 7.87
C ARG A 91 -7.91 -6.23 8.69
N ARG A 92 -7.13 -5.60 9.57
CA ARG A 92 -7.60 -4.49 10.39
C ARG A 92 -7.79 -3.19 9.60
N TYR A 93 -7.20 -3.07 8.42
CA TYR A 93 -7.16 -1.82 7.65
C TYR A 93 -7.11 -1.98 6.13
N VAL A 94 -7.12 -3.21 5.60
CA VAL A 94 -7.22 -3.53 4.18
C VAL A 94 -8.40 -4.46 3.99
N ASP A 95 -9.29 -4.11 3.06
CA ASP A 95 -10.49 -4.87 2.76
C ASP A 95 -10.26 -5.89 1.63
N HIS A 96 -9.35 -5.58 0.69
CA HIS A 96 -9.01 -6.46 -0.42
C HIS A 96 -7.57 -6.27 -0.90
N VAL A 97 -6.96 -7.32 -1.42
CA VAL A 97 -5.61 -7.31 -2.01
C VAL A 97 -5.70 -7.67 -3.49
N LEU A 98 -5.05 -6.87 -4.34
CA LEU A 98 -4.82 -7.16 -5.76
C LEU A 98 -3.39 -7.70 -5.90
N ALA A 99 -3.30 -9.00 -6.09
CA ALA A 99 -2.07 -9.78 -6.16
C ALA A 99 -1.47 -9.82 -7.56
N LEU A 100 -0.14 -9.75 -7.64
CA LEU A 100 0.61 -9.83 -8.89
C LEU A 100 1.13 -11.24 -9.18
N LEU A 101 1.16 -12.13 -8.18
CA LEU A 101 1.63 -13.51 -8.36
C LEU A 101 0.49 -14.50 -8.07
N PRO A 102 0.35 -15.56 -8.87
CA PRO A 102 -0.81 -16.45 -8.81
C PRO A 102 -0.94 -17.24 -7.50
N PHE A 103 0.15 -17.36 -6.72
CA PHE A 103 0.14 -18.06 -5.43
C PHE A 103 -0.27 -17.17 -4.23
N GLU A 104 -0.33 -15.85 -4.41
CA GLU A 104 -0.61 -14.92 -3.31
C GLU A 104 -2.02 -15.04 -2.73
N PRO A 105 -3.08 -15.30 -3.52
CA PRO A 105 -4.41 -15.56 -2.97
C PRO A 105 -4.43 -16.71 -1.95
N ASP A 106 -3.85 -17.86 -2.32
CA ASP A 106 -3.77 -19.02 -1.43
C ASP A 106 -2.88 -18.75 -0.21
N ALA A 107 -1.80 -17.99 -0.38
CA ALA A 107 -0.96 -17.57 0.73
C ALA A 107 -1.70 -16.67 1.72
N HIS A 108 -2.44 -15.66 1.24
CA HIS A 108 -3.26 -14.80 2.10
C HIS A 108 -4.34 -15.60 2.81
N ALA A 109 -5.03 -16.50 2.11
CA ALA A 109 -6.04 -17.37 2.72
C ALA A 109 -5.43 -18.21 3.85
N ARG A 110 -4.30 -18.90 3.61
CA ARG A 110 -3.60 -19.72 4.61
C ARG A 110 -3.10 -18.93 5.80
N LEU A 111 -2.61 -17.71 5.58
CA LEU A 111 -2.07 -16.84 6.63
C LEU A 111 -3.15 -16.06 7.39
N GLY A 112 -4.41 -16.19 6.96
CA GLY A 112 -5.53 -15.44 7.52
C GLY A 112 -5.40 -13.94 7.24
N GLY A 113 -4.98 -13.57 6.04
CA GLY A 113 -4.95 -12.21 5.50
C GLY A 113 -6.30 -11.73 4.97
N PRO A 114 -6.35 -10.53 4.35
CA PRO A 114 -7.53 -10.04 3.65
C PRO A 114 -7.87 -10.93 2.43
N PRO A 115 -9.12 -10.87 1.94
CA PRO A 115 -9.48 -11.37 0.61
C PRO A 115 -8.47 -10.88 -0.44
N CYS A 116 -8.09 -11.75 -1.36
CA CYS A 116 -7.00 -11.52 -2.29
C CYS A 116 -7.34 -12.09 -3.66
N THR A 117 -7.14 -11.29 -4.72
CA THR A 117 -7.42 -11.66 -6.12
C THR A 117 -6.16 -11.46 -6.94
N TYR A 118 -5.75 -12.50 -7.68
CA TYR A 118 -4.69 -12.38 -8.67
C TYR A 118 -5.18 -11.59 -9.89
N VAL A 119 -4.49 -10.49 -10.20
CA VAL A 119 -4.85 -9.57 -11.30
C VAL A 119 -3.86 -9.58 -12.46
N GLY A 120 -2.88 -10.49 -12.45
CA GLY A 120 -1.82 -10.53 -13.45
C GLY A 120 -0.60 -9.70 -13.08
N HIS A 121 0.51 -9.97 -13.76
CA HIS A 121 1.76 -9.24 -13.58
C HIS A 121 2.05 -8.40 -14.85
N PRO A 122 2.14 -7.06 -14.77
CA PRO A 122 2.30 -6.20 -15.95
C PRO A 122 3.49 -6.55 -16.85
N ILE A 123 4.58 -7.06 -16.25
CA ILE A 123 5.75 -7.56 -16.99
C ILE A 123 5.41 -8.78 -17.87
N VAL A 124 4.57 -9.70 -17.41
CA VAL A 124 4.19 -10.89 -18.18
C VAL A 124 3.33 -10.50 -19.37
N GLU A 125 2.44 -9.52 -19.20
CA GLU A 125 1.62 -8.97 -20.28
C GLU A 125 2.46 -8.21 -21.31
N ARG A 126 3.46 -7.43 -20.86
CA ARG A 126 4.36 -6.69 -21.77
C ARG A 126 5.43 -7.56 -22.42
N ALA A 127 5.78 -8.71 -21.86
CA ALA A 127 6.69 -9.67 -22.50
C ALA A 127 6.12 -10.20 -23.83
N ALA A 128 4.79 -10.28 -23.96
CA ALA A 128 4.14 -10.61 -25.22
C ALA A 128 4.26 -9.48 -26.27
N ALA A 129 4.40 -8.23 -25.85
CA ALA A 129 4.58 -7.05 -26.70
C ALA A 129 6.06 -6.73 -27.01
N LEU A 130 7.00 -7.45 -26.39
CA LEU A 130 8.45 -7.36 -26.64
C LEU A 130 8.96 -8.46 -27.58
N ARG A 131 8.05 -9.22 -28.20
CA ARG A 131 8.31 -10.14 -29.31
C ARG A 131 7.81 -9.54 -30.62
#